data_AF-A0A1C3KID9-F1
#
_entry.id   AF-A0A1C3KID9-F1
#
_cell.length_a   1.000
_cell.length_b   1.000
_cell.length_c   1.000
_cell.angle_alpha   90.00
_cell.angle_beta   90.00
_cell.angle_gamma   90.00
#
_symmetry.space_group_name_H-M   'P 1'
#
loop_
_entity.id
_entity.type
_entity.pdbx_description
1 polymer ?
#
loop_
_entity_poly.entity_id
_entity_poly.type
_entity_poly.pdbx_seq_one_letter_code
_entity_poly.pdbx_strand_id
1 'polypeptide(L)'
;MSHEKPDYDIFADLEKYELKESKIYEHYTGVGHHFCYNILISFSNSMDAVKLCNEFVYFYTLLNSEYGNTAANDTIHKYPEFLNYWLNRQFRARSISVTPKSEFYQHLINNYKNFEAENKLNNKIYDIDEFYFNKLNSLYEFYKIIHELKGNNNSNCNKFFEQFQKNYTPAWKKCFSGVDVDFCNALERFRKIYEQNKNSILPVCNTEESLRLPQLLPPPSYQSSGGEAQKIGNSLIHGIQNVTISGLPKINASEVY
;
A
#
# COMPACT_ATOMS: atom_id res chain seq x y z
N MET A 1 24.45 1.48 -4.07
CA MET A 1 23.86 1.20 -2.74
C MET A 1 22.59 0.41 -2.99
N SER A 2 22.42 -0.78 -2.39
CA SER A 2 21.15 -1.49 -2.51
C SER A 2 20.10 -0.74 -1.69
N HIS A 3 19.08 -0.20 -2.35
CA HIS A 3 17.95 0.39 -1.66
C HIS A 3 17.22 -0.70 -0.86
N GLU A 4 16.91 -0.43 0.41
CA GLU A 4 16.17 -1.37 1.24
C GLU A 4 14.78 -1.60 0.64
N LYS A 5 14.41 -2.87 0.46
CA LYS A 5 13.07 -3.25 -0.01
C LYS A 5 12.09 -3.09 1.16
N PRO A 6 11.04 -2.26 1.04
CA PRO A 6 10.06 -2.11 2.10
C PRO A 6 9.16 -3.35 2.22
N ASP A 7 8.59 -3.53 3.41
CA ASP A 7 7.47 -4.44 3.61
C ASP A 7 6.22 -3.87 2.92
N TYR A 8 5.58 -4.68 2.06
CA TYR A 8 4.34 -4.29 1.38
C TYR A 8 3.08 -4.55 2.19
N ASP A 9 3.17 -5.34 3.25
CA ASP A 9 2.04 -5.76 4.07
C ASP A 9 1.83 -4.80 5.26
N ILE A 10 1.72 -3.50 4.99
CA ILE A 10 1.67 -2.44 6.02
C ILE A 10 0.30 -1.76 6.12
N PHE A 11 -0.63 -2.10 5.23
CA PHE A 11 -1.93 -1.42 5.09
C PHE A 11 -3.11 -2.19 5.69
N ALA A 12 -2.88 -3.35 6.32
CA ALA A 12 -3.95 -4.15 6.93
C ALA A 12 -4.76 -3.37 7.99
N ASP A 13 -4.09 -2.48 8.73
CA ASP A 13 -4.69 -1.62 9.76
C ASP A 13 -4.91 -0.17 9.25
N LEU A 14 -4.95 0.06 7.93
CA LEU A 14 -4.94 1.41 7.36
C LEU A 14 -6.05 2.33 7.93
N GLU A 15 -7.25 1.80 8.19
CA GLU A 15 -8.39 2.58 8.72
C GLU A 15 -8.05 3.20 10.07
N LYS A 16 -7.38 2.43 10.93
CA LYS A 16 -6.92 2.87 12.25
C LYS A 16 -5.90 3.99 12.11
N TYR A 17 -5.00 3.90 11.13
CA TYR A 17 -3.96 4.89 10.92
C TYR A 17 -4.53 6.18 10.31
N GLU A 18 -5.43 6.10 9.32
CA GLU A 18 -6.08 7.27 8.72
C GLU A 18 -6.95 8.04 9.73
N LEU A 19 -7.61 7.33 10.66
CA LEU A 19 -8.34 7.96 11.76
C LEU A 19 -7.43 8.78 12.70
N LYS A 20 -6.17 8.38 12.88
CA LYS A 20 -5.20 9.16 13.66
C LYS A 20 -4.58 10.26 12.80
N GLU A 21 -4.41 10.04 11.50
CA GLU A 21 -3.96 11.07 10.55
C GLU A 21 -4.92 12.27 10.54
N SER A 22 -6.24 12.03 10.55
CA SER A 22 -7.23 13.14 10.55
C SER A 22 -7.07 14.06 11.77
N LYS A 23 -6.64 13.53 12.92
CA LYS A 23 -6.41 14.29 14.15
C LYS A 23 -5.21 15.23 14.07
N ILE A 24 -4.24 14.96 13.18
CA ILE A 24 -3.10 15.86 12.94
C ILE A 24 -3.63 17.25 12.56
N TYR A 25 -4.64 17.30 11.69
CA TYR A 25 -5.18 18.56 11.17
C TYR A 25 -6.11 19.27 12.15
N GLU A 26 -6.73 18.55 13.09
CA GLU A 26 -7.66 19.10 14.07
C GLU A 26 -6.96 19.74 15.28
N HIS A 27 -5.79 19.23 15.68
CA HIS A 27 -5.14 19.58 16.96
C HIS A 27 -3.73 20.16 16.81
N TYR A 28 -3.26 20.43 15.60
CA TYR A 28 -1.94 21.05 15.42
C TYR A 28 -1.95 22.51 15.90
N THR A 29 -1.37 22.74 17.08
CA THR A 29 -1.32 24.06 17.73
C THR A 29 -0.17 24.95 17.22
N GLY A 30 0.62 24.49 16.23
CA GLY A 30 1.74 25.25 15.69
C GLY A 30 2.97 25.36 16.60
N VAL A 31 2.90 24.86 17.85
CA VAL A 31 4.06 24.78 18.75
C VAL A 31 4.88 23.55 18.35
N GLY A 32 5.66 23.72 17.29
CA GLY A 32 6.53 22.68 16.76
C GLY A 32 7.68 22.34 17.70
N HIS A 33 8.20 21.12 17.58
CA HIS A 33 9.40 20.70 18.30
C HIS A 33 10.58 21.58 17.88
N HIS A 34 11.35 22.09 18.85
CA HIS A 34 12.48 22.99 18.56
C HIS A 34 13.44 22.41 17.51
N PHE A 35 13.70 21.11 17.55
CA PHE A 35 14.58 20.46 16.58
C PHE A 35 14.02 20.48 15.14
N CYS A 36 12.70 20.54 14.94
CA CYS A 36 12.12 20.69 13.61
C CYS A 36 12.40 22.07 13.03
N TYR A 37 12.49 23.12 13.84
CA TYR A 37 12.86 24.46 13.35
C TYR A 37 14.31 24.54 12.88
N ASN A 38 15.21 23.69 13.39
CA ASN A 38 16.59 23.60 12.91
C ASN A 38 16.67 23.20 11.42
N ILE A 39 15.61 22.62 10.85
CA ILE A 39 15.50 22.36 9.40
C ILE A 39 15.63 23.64 8.58
N LEU A 40 15.17 24.80 9.08
CA LEU A 40 15.30 26.06 8.35
C LEU A 40 16.76 26.43 8.13
N ILE A 41 17.58 26.23 9.17
CA ILE A 41 19.01 26.52 9.17
C ILE A 41 19.75 25.53 8.26
N SER A 42 19.37 24.26 8.30
CA SER A 42 20.09 23.18 7.61
C SER A 42 19.64 22.96 6.15
N PHE A 43 18.40 23.31 5.78
CA PHE A 43 17.78 22.84 4.54
C PHE A 43 16.99 23.93 3.79
N SER A 44 17.69 25.01 3.42
CA SER A 44 17.18 26.04 2.49
C SER A 44 15.90 26.75 2.94
N ASN A 45 15.68 26.93 4.25
CA ASN A 45 14.51 27.61 4.80
C ASN A 45 13.15 27.00 4.36
N SER A 46 13.08 25.69 4.12
CA SER A 46 11.82 25.03 3.72
C SER A 46 10.82 24.96 4.89
N MET A 47 9.85 25.87 4.92
CA MET A 47 8.75 25.84 5.89
C MET A 47 7.88 24.58 5.76
N ASP A 48 7.73 24.04 4.54
CA ASP A 48 7.01 22.78 4.33
C ASP A 48 7.73 21.58 4.96
N ALA A 49 9.07 21.57 4.95
CA ALA A 49 9.86 20.57 5.64
C ALA A 49 9.73 20.69 7.18
N VAL A 50 9.73 21.91 7.72
CA VAL A 50 9.45 22.14 9.15
C VAL A 50 8.05 21.64 9.51
N LYS A 51 7.04 21.98 8.70
CA LYS A 51 5.66 21.54 8.92
C LYS A 51 5.56 20.02 8.87
N LEU A 52 6.15 19.38 7.87
CA LEU A 52 6.18 17.93 7.74
C LEU A 52 6.87 17.25 8.92
N CYS A 53 8.00 17.79 9.40
CA CYS A 53 8.68 17.27 10.59
C CYS A 53 7.75 17.29 11.81
N ASN A 54 7.07 18.41 12.05
CA ASN A 54 6.17 18.53 13.19
C ASN A 54 4.95 17.61 13.09
N GLU A 55 4.33 17.51 11.92
CA GLU A 55 3.22 16.58 11.70
C GLU A 55 3.66 15.12 11.85
N PHE A 56 4.86 14.77 11.37
CA PHE A 56 5.43 13.43 11.55
C PHE A 56 5.61 13.08 13.03
N VAL A 57 6.19 13.98 13.81
CA VAL A 57 6.40 13.76 15.25
C VAL A 57 5.06 13.59 15.96
N TYR A 58 4.10 14.48 15.68
CA TYR A 58 2.77 14.39 16.28
C TYR A 58 2.06 13.08 15.89
N PHE A 59 2.15 12.68 14.61
CA PHE A 59 1.54 11.45 14.13
C PHE A 59 2.16 10.21 14.79
N TYR A 60 3.48 10.18 14.91
CA TYR A 60 4.17 9.14 15.67
C TYR A 60 3.69 9.08 17.11
N THR A 61 3.60 10.21 17.81
CA THR A 61 3.13 10.25 19.20
C THR A 61 1.71 9.69 19.34
N LEU A 62 0.81 10.05 18.42
CA LEU A 62 -0.56 9.51 18.40
C LEU A 62 -0.58 7.99 18.20
N LEU A 63 0.17 7.48 17.22
CA LEU A 63 0.21 6.06 16.90
C LEU A 63 0.92 5.25 18.00
N ASN A 64 2.02 5.76 18.54
CA ASN A 64 2.77 5.07 19.60
C ASN A 64 2.00 5.04 20.92
N SER A 65 1.26 6.10 21.27
CA SER A 65 0.40 6.10 22.45
C SER A 65 -0.68 5.00 22.38
N GLU A 66 -1.27 4.82 21.20
CA GLU A 66 -2.35 3.84 21.01
C GLU A 66 -1.84 2.41 20.80
N TYR A 67 -0.79 2.26 19.99
CA TYR A 67 -0.34 0.97 19.45
C TYR A 67 1.07 0.57 19.90
N GLY A 68 1.74 1.39 20.71
CA GLY A 68 3.12 1.16 21.15
C GLY A 68 3.28 0.12 22.27
N ASN A 69 2.19 -0.14 23.02
CA ASN A 69 2.16 -1.01 24.20
C ASN A 69 1.46 -2.35 23.95
N THR A 70 1.59 -2.96 22.77
CA THR A 70 1.07 -4.32 22.58
C THR A 70 1.93 -5.32 23.33
N ALA A 71 1.34 -5.93 24.36
CA ALA A 71 1.90 -7.13 25.00
C ALA A 71 2.10 -8.21 23.93
N ALA A 72 3.12 -9.06 24.13
CA ALA A 72 3.74 -9.96 23.15
C ALA A 72 2.84 -10.93 22.35
N ASN A 73 1.52 -10.92 22.50
CA ASN A 73 0.58 -11.85 21.86
C ASN A 73 -0.54 -11.21 21.02
N ASP A 74 -0.65 -9.88 20.92
CA ASP A 74 -1.67 -9.24 20.06
C ASP A 74 -0.98 -8.44 18.93
N THR A 75 -1.23 -8.86 17.69
CA THR A 75 -0.90 -8.21 16.40
C THR A 75 0.26 -7.21 16.42
N ILE A 76 1.39 -7.56 15.81
CA ILE A 76 2.48 -6.61 15.52
C ILE A 76 1.92 -5.51 14.62
N HIS A 77 1.61 -4.35 15.20
CA HIS A 77 1.17 -3.18 14.44
C HIS A 77 2.35 -2.63 13.64
N LYS A 78 2.19 -2.59 12.31
CA LYS A 78 3.20 -2.07 11.38
C LYS A 78 3.09 -0.56 11.19
N TYR A 79 2.70 0.14 12.25
CA TYR A 79 2.59 1.59 12.21
C TYR A 79 3.96 2.27 11.98
N PRO A 80 5.12 1.73 12.42
CA PRO A 80 6.43 2.31 12.07
C PRO A 80 6.71 2.27 10.57
N GLU A 81 6.43 1.13 9.92
CA GLU A 81 6.58 0.97 8.46
C GLU A 81 5.56 1.84 7.70
N PHE A 82 4.32 1.90 8.18
CA PHE A 82 3.31 2.82 7.65
C PHE A 82 3.73 4.29 7.78
N LEU A 83 4.30 4.70 8.90
CA LEU A 83 4.82 6.07 9.11
C LEU A 83 5.92 6.40 8.10
N ASN A 84 6.80 5.45 7.77
CA ASN A 84 7.81 5.66 6.73
C ASN A 84 7.17 5.89 5.36
N TYR A 85 6.17 5.08 4.99
CA TYR A 85 5.40 5.26 3.76
C TYR A 85 4.69 6.62 3.74
N TRP A 86 3.99 6.97 4.82
CA TRP A 86 3.27 8.23 4.97
C TRP A 86 4.21 9.42 4.81
N LEU A 87 5.36 9.41 5.48
CA LEU A 87 6.36 10.47 5.39
C LEU A 87 6.86 10.65 3.97
N ASN A 88 7.18 9.55 3.28
CA ASN A 88 7.61 9.56 1.89
C ASN A 88 6.55 10.12 0.94
N ARG A 89 5.28 9.77 1.17
CA ARG A 89 4.14 10.27 0.41
C ARG A 89 3.93 11.78 0.62
N GLN A 90 3.95 12.24 1.86
CA GLN A 90 3.79 13.66 2.19
C GLN A 90 4.94 14.51 1.65
N PHE A 91 6.18 14.01 1.75
CA PHE A 91 7.35 14.68 1.19
C PHE A 91 7.21 14.90 -0.32
N ARG A 92 6.78 13.86 -1.06
CA ARG A 92 6.55 13.90 -2.51
C ARG A 92 5.37 14.81 -2.87
N ALA A 93 4.25 14.70 -2.16
CA ALA A 93 3.04 15.49 -2.42
C ALA A 93 3.29 17.01 -2.27
N ARG A 94 4.15 17.40 -1.32
CA ARG A 94 4.51 18.81 -1.09
C ARG A 94 5.64 19.31 -1.97
N SER A 95 6.24 18.44 -2.80
CA SER A 95 7.39 18.78 -3.64
C SER A 95 8.53 19.45 -2.84
N ILE A 96 8.78 18.96 -1.62
CA ILE A 96 9.79 19.54 -0.72
C ILE A 96 11.18 19.46 -1.37
N SER A 97 11.79 20.63 -1.53
CA SER A 97 13.08 20.82 -2.21
C SER A 97 14.27 20.73 -1.24
N VAL A 98 14.42 19.60 -0.55
CA VAL A 98 15.63 19.28 0.23
C VAL A 98 16.54 18.38 -0.60
N THR A 99 17.80 18.78 -0.77
CA THR A 99 18.77 18.04 -1.59
C THR A 99 20.08 17.84 -0.84
N PRO A 100 20.52 16.58 -0.65
CA PRO A 100 19.83 15.33 -1.00
C PRO A 100 18.61 15.07 -0.09
N LYS A 101 17.54 14.46 -0.63
CA LYS A 101 16.33 14.12 0.14
C LYS A 101 16.62 13.34 1.42
N SER A 102 17.65 12.49 1.39
CA SER A 102 18.13 11.71 2.53
C SER A 102 18.45 12.54 3.77
N GLU A 103 18.85 13.80 3.61
CA GLU A 103 19.17 14.68 4.74
C GLU A 103 17.96 14.95 5.63
N PHE A 104 16.77 15.10 5.04
CA PHE A 104 15.54 15.29 5.82
C PHE A 104 15.25 14.06 6.71
N TYR A 105 15.41 12.85 6.18
CA TYR A 105 15.21 11.62 6.95
C TYR A 105 16.30 11.46 8.03
N GLN A 106 17.56 11.77 7.72
CA GLN A 106 18.65 11.75 8.70
C GLN A 106 18.43 12.75 9.83
N HIS A 107 17.88 13.93 9.51
CA HIS A 107 17.52 14.92 10.53
C HIS A 107 16.50 14.34 11.52
N LEU A 108 15.47 13.63 11.06
CA LEU A 108 14.52 12.96 11.94
C LEU A 108 15.20 11.87 12.79
N ILE A 109 15.99 10.99 12.16
CA ILE A 109 16.69 9.88 12.81
C ILE A 109 17.59 10.38 13.95
N ASN A 110 18.39 11.41 13.68
CA ASN A 110 19.31 11.99 14.67
C ASN A 110 18.59 12.64 15.86
N ASN A 111 17.28 12.88 15.75
CA ASN A 111 16.47 13.56 16.75
C ASN A 111 15.40 12.66 17.40
N TYR A 112 15.45 11.34 17.20
CA TYR A 112 14.50 10.39 17.82
C TYR A 112 14.40 10.50 19.33
N LYS A 113 15.49 10.83 20.02
CA LYS A 113 15.50 11.08 21.48
C LYS A 113 14.54 12.17 21.91
N ASN A 114 14.32 13.19 21.06
CA ASN A 114 13.49 14.34 21.39
C ASN A 114 11.99 14.01 21.40
N PHE A 115 11.60 12.83 20.94
CA PHE A 115 10.22 12.37 20.91
C PHE A 115 10.07 10.87 21.18
N GLU A 116 11.04 10.28 21.91
CA GLU A 116 11.01 8.89 22.40
C GLU A 116 10.78 7.83 21.30
N ALA A 117 11.41 8.03 20.13
CA ALA A 117 11.23 7.17 18.97
C ALA A 117 12.31 6.11 18.74
N GLU A 118 13.42 6.16 19.49
CA GLU A 118 14.60 5.33 19.23
C GLU A 118 14.26 3.84 19.16
N ASN A 119 13.53 3.31 20.14
CA ASN A 119 13.24 1.88 20.20
C ASN A 119 12.23 1.40 19.15
N LYS A 120 11.38 2.30 18.63
CA LYS A 120 10.27 1.95 17.74
C LYS A 120 10.55 2.23 16.27
N LEU A 121 11.32 3.28 15.98
CA LEU A 121 11.60 3.73 14.62
C LEU A 121 13.03 3.41 14.14
N ASN A 122 13.87 2.80 14.98
CA ASN A 122 15.24 2.44 14.58
C ASN A 122 15.25 1.59 13.30
N ASN A 123 15.99 2.05 12.29
CA ASN A 123 16.05 1.46 10.94
C ASN A 123 14.69 1.33 10.22
N LYS A 124 13.67 2.12 10.59
CA LYS A 124 12.34 2.08 9.95
C LYS A 124 12.07 3.25 9.02
N ILE A 125 12.71 4.40 9.26
CA ILE A 125 12.48 5.63 8.48
C ILE A 125 13.62 5.84 7.50
N TYR A 126 13.30 5.96 6.21
CA TYR A 126 14.27 6.14 5.13
C TYR A 126 13.59 6.68 3.86
N ASP A 127 14.36 7.26 2.94
CA ASP A 127 13.85 7.62 1.62
C ASP A 127 13.59 6.36 0.78
N ILE A 128 12.31 6.07 0.51
CA ILE A 128 11.91 4.89 -0.26
C ILE A 128 12.19 5.16 -1.74
N ASP A 129 12.95 4.27 -2.38
CA ASP A 129 13.19 4.35 -3.82
C ASP A 129 11.88 4.43 -4.63
N GLU A 130 11.89 5.19 -5.71
CA GLU A 130 10.71 5.47 -6.52
C GLU A 130 10.00 4.20 -7.01
N PHE A 131 10.76 3.17 -7.38
CA PHE A 131 10.20 1.89 -7.82
C PHE A 131 9.40 1.21 -6.71
N TYR A 132 9.93 1.18 -5.49
CA TYR A 132 9.25 0.59 -4.34
C TYR A 132 8.10 1.47 -3.84
N PHE A 133 8.27 2.79 -3.86
CA PHE A 133 7.24 3.76 -3.48
C PHE A 133 6.00 3.63 -4.37
N ASN A 134 6.16 3.52 -5.69
CA ASN A 134 5.04 3.40 -6.62
C ASN A 134 4.18 2.15 -6.35
N LYS A 135 4.82 1.05 -5.92
CA LYS A 135 4.13 -0.19 -5.52
C LYS A 135 3.38 -0.03 -4.20
N LEU A 136 4.02 0.53 -3.18
CA LEU A 136 3.36 0.86 -1.92
C LEU A 136 2.18 1.80 -2.11
N ASN A 137 2.35 2.85 -2.92
CA ASN A 137 1.30 3.81 -3.22
C ASN A 137 0.12 3.16 -3.93
N SER A 138 0.38 2.23 -4.87
CA SER A 138 -0.68 1.45 -5.51
C SER A 138 -1.49 0.63 -4.48
N LEU A 139 -0.80 -0.05 -3.56
CA LEU A 139 -1.44 -0.80 -2.49
C LEU A 139 -2.25 0.12 -1.56
N TYR A 140 -1.68 1.24 -1.13
CA TYR A 140 -2.40 2.21 -0.31
C TYR A 140 -3.70 2.66 -0.96
N GLU A 141 -3.68 3.05 -2.24
CA GLU A 141 -4.89 3.48 -2.96
C GLU A 141 -5.93 2.33 -3.06
N PHE A 142 -5.48 1.08 -3.21
CA PHE A 142 -6.37 -0.09 -3.18
C PHE A 142 -7.03 -0.31 -1.81
N TYR A 143 -6.28 -0.20 -0.72
CA TYR A 143 -6.85 -0.35 0.63
C TYR A 143 -7.78 0.82 0.97
N LYS A 144 -7.38 2.05 0.65
CA LYS A 144 -8.15 3.26 0.90
C LYS A 144 -9.53 3.19 0.26
N ILE A 145 -9.61 2.73 -0.99
CA ILE A 145 -10.89 2.68 -1.70
C ILE A 145 -11.87 1.66 -1.11
N ILE A 146 -11.39 0.57 -0.51
CA ILE A 146 -12.27 -0.34 0.26
C ILE A 146 -12.94 0.42 1.41
N HIS A 147 -12.20 1.27 2.11
CA HIS A 147 -12.75 2.06 3.23
C HIS A 147 -13.75 3.09 2.73
N GLU A 148 -13.42 3.81 1.66
CA GLU A 148 -14.30 4.81 1.04
C GLU A 148 -15.64 4.21 0.56
N LEU A 149 -15.65 2.93 0.19
CA LEU A 149 -16.87 2.20 -0.22
C LEU A 149 -17.74 1.77 0.97
N LYS A 150 -17.17 1.53 2.15
CA LYS A 150 -17.95 1.23 3.37
C LYS A 150 -18.77 2.44 3.85
N GLY A 151 -18.38 3.66 3.47
CA GLY A 151 -19.02 4.92 3.86
C GLY A 151 -20.31 5.30 3.12
N ASN A 152 -20.96 4.37 2.40
CA ASN A 152 -22.25 4.59 1.70
C ASN A 152 -22.28 5.70 0.62
N ASN A 153 -21.16 6.00 -0.04
CA ASN A 153 -21.14 6.97 -1.13
C ASN A 153 -21.04 6.27 -2.50
N ASN A 154 -22.19 6.09 -3.17
CA ASN A 154 -22.31 5.42 -4.48
C ASN A 154 -21.40 6.05 -5.57
N SER A 155 -21.00 7.33 -5.42
CA SER A 155 -20.06 7.99 -6.34
C SER A 155 -18.65 7.39 -6.36
N ASN A 156 -18.28 6.61 -5.33
CA ASN A 156 -16.96 5.98 -5.21
C ASN A 156 -16.86 4.65 -5.99
N CYS A 157 -17.99 4.05 -6.39
CA CYS A 157 -18.00 2.77 -7.08
C CYS A 157 -17.37 2.83 -8.48
N ASN A 158 -17.68 3.84 -9.28
CA ASN A 158 -17.07 4.00 -10.61
C ASN A 158 -15.55 4.21 -10.53
N LYS A 159 -15.10 5.05 -9.58
CA LYS A 159 -13.67 5.25 -9.31
C LYS A 159 -13.00 3.95 -8.90
N PHE A 160 -13.68 3.13 -8.11
CA PHE A 160 -13.20 1.81 -7.72
C PHE A 160 -12.99 0.90 -8.92
N PHE A 161 -14.00 0.74 -9.77
CA PHE A 161 -13.86 -0.12 -10.96
C PHE A 161 -12.75 0.37 -11.88
N GLU A 162 -12.65 1.68 -12.09
CA GLU A 162 -11.61 2.27 -12.92
C GLU A 162 -10.21 1.99 -12.36
N GLN A 163 -9.98 2.25 -11.06
CA GLN A 163 -8.73 1.94 -10.36
C GLN A 163 -8.40 0.44 -10.43
N PHE A 164 -9.40 -0.42 -10.23
CA PHE A 164 -9.20 -1.86 -10.22
C PHE A 164 -8.82 -2.41 -11.61
N GLN A 165 -9.46 -1.91 -12.66
CA GLN A 165 -9.17 -2.30 -14.04
C GLN A 165 -7.83 -1.72 -14.54
N LYS A 166 -7.54 -0.45 -14.25
CA LYS A 166 -6.34 0.23 -14.74
C LYS A 166 -5.08 -0.16 -13.97
N ASN A 167 -5.18 -0.40 -12.66
CA ASN A 167 -4.00 -0.53 -11.80
C ASN A 167 -3.87 -1.93 -11.20
N TYR A 168 -4.91 -2.44 -10.53
CA TYR A 168 -4.82 -3.74 -9.85
C TYR A 168 -4.67 -4.90 -10.84
N THR A 169 -5.55 -4.97 -11.85
CA THR A 169 -5.57 -6.09 -12.81
C THR A 169 -4.23 -6.25 -13.55
N PRO A 170 -3.60 -5.18 -14.09
CA PRO A 170 -2.29 -5.29 -14.71
C PRO A 170 -1.17 -5.65 -13.72
N ALA A 171 -1.22 -5.11 -12.49
CA ALA A 171 -0.25 -5.48 -11.44
C ALA A 171 -0.35 -6.97 -11.09
N TRP A 172 -1.57 -7.49 -10.95
CA TRP A 172 -1.83 -8.90 -10.69
C TRP A 172 -1.38 -9.81 -11.82
N LYS A 173 -1.60 -9.41 -13.08
CA LYS A 173 -1.11 -10.17 -14.25
C LYS A 173 0.41 -10.34 -14.26
N LYS A 174 1.17 -9.39 -13.71
CA LYS A 174 2.63 -9.52 -13.59
C LYS A 174 3.04 -10.56 -12.54
N CYS A 175 2.14 -11.03 -11.68
CA CYS A 175 2.45 -12.08 -10.73
C CYS A 175 2.64 -13.46 -11.38
N PHE A 176 2.07 -13.69 -12.56
CA PHE A 176 2.25 -14.93 -13.31
C PHE A 176 3.68 -15.09 -13.87
N SER A 177 4.44 -14.00 -14.01
CA SER A 177 5.85 -14.07 -14.39
C SER A 177 6.80 -14.29 -13.21
N GLY A 178 6.30 -14.25 -11.96
CA GLY A 178 7.09 -14.55 -10.75
C GLY A 178 8.14 -13.50 -10.37
N VAL A 179 8.15 -12.33 -11.02
CA VAL A 179 9.23 -11.33 -10.90
C VAL A 179 9.27 -10.61 -9.54
N ASP A 180 8.14 -10.48 -8.84
CA ASP A 180 8.10 -9.83 -7.52
C ASP A 180 7.12 -10.53 -6.56
N VAL A 181 7.60 -11.62 -5.98
CA VAL A 181 6.82 -12.50 -5.09
C VAL A 181 6.22 -11.73 -3.90
N ASP A 182 6.97 -10.82 -3.28
CA ASP A 182 6.47 -10.09 -2.10
C ASP A 182 5.35 -9.12 -2.44
N PHE A 183 5.47 -8.41 -3.57
CA PHE A 183 4.40 -7.53 -4.05
C PHE A 183 3.15 -8.33 -4.42
N CYS A 184 3.34 -9.49 -5.04
CA CYS A 184 2.25 -10.40 -5.38
C CYS A 184 1.56 -10.99 -4.15
N ASN A 185 2.32 -11.31 -3.10
CA ASN A 185 1.76 -11.72 -1.81
C ASN A 185 0.93 -10.60 -1.18
N ALA A 186 1.36 -9.34 -1.28
CA ALA A 186 0.60 -8.20 -0.80
C ALA A 186 -0.70 -7.98 -1.59
N LEU A 187 -0.66 -8.10 -2.93
CA LEU A 187 -1.85 -8.04 -3.77
C LEU A 187 -2.84 -9.18 -3.44
N GLU A 188 -2.35 -10.39 -3.17
CA GLU A 188 -3.18 -11.52 -2.76
C GLU A 188 -3.86 -11.28 -1.40
N ARG A 189 -3.14 -10.68 -0.45
CA ARG A 189 -3.73 -10.29 0.84
C ARG A 189 -4.81 -9.24 0.68
N PHE A 190 -4.55 -8.21 -0.13
CA PHE A 190 -5.55 -7.22 -0.49
C PHE A 190 -6.80 -7.88 -1.12
N ARG A 191 -6.62 -8.83 -2.05
CA ARG A 191 -7.72 -9.59 -2.66
C ARG A 191 -8.57 -10.30 -1.61
N LYS A 192 -7.93 -10.98 -0.65
CA LYS A 192 -8.65 -11.66 0.44
C LYS A 192 -9.46 -10.68 1.29
N ILE A 193 -8.89 -9.53 1.62
CA ILE A 193 -9.58 -8.48 2.37
C ILE A 193 -10.76 -7.93 1.57
N TYR A 194 -10.58 -7.68 0.27
CA TYR A 194 -11.67 -7.27 -0.61
C TYR A 194 -12.81 -8.30 -0.60
N GLU A 195 -12.52 -9.59 -0.80
CA GLU A 195 -13.55 -10.65 -0.84
C GLU A 195 -14.30 -10.76 0.50
N GLN A 196 -13.61 -10.59 1.62
CA GLN A 196 -14.24 -10.54 2.95
C GLN A 196 -15.22 -9.37 3.10
N ASN A 197 -14.92 -8.22 2.49
CA ASN A 197 -15.74 -7.01 2.57
C ASN A 197 -16.73 -6.86 1.41
N LYS A 198 -16.68 -7.77 0.42
CA LYS A 198 -17.47 -7.69 -0.81
C LYS A 198 -18.96 -7.60 -0.56
N ASN A 199 -19.48 -8.38 0.39
CA ASN A 199 -20.92 -8.38 0.70
C ASN A 199 -21.40 -7.05 1.31
N SER A 200 -20.51 -6.28 1.93
CA SER A 200 -20.81 -4.92 2.42
C SER A 200 -20.67 -3.86 1.32
N ILE A 201 -19.85 -4.12 0.30
CA ILE A 201 -19.61 -3.23 -0.84
C ILE A 201 -20.69 -3.39 -1.93
N LEU A 202 -21.16 -4.63 -2.17
CA LEU A 202 -22.11 -4.97 -3.22
C LEU A 202 -23.39 -4.12 -3.20
N PRO A 203 -24.06 -3.91 -2.05
CA PRO A 203 -25.27 -3.08 -1.98
C PRO A 203 -25.02 -1.60 -2.26
N VAL A 204 -23.81 -1.10 -2.02
CA VAL A 204 -23.46 0.31 -2.24
C VAL A 204 -23.29 0.61 -3.73
N CYS A 205 -22.82 -0.37 -4.52
CA CYS A 205 -22.42 -0.17 -5.91
C CYS A 205 -23.47 -0.58 -6.97
N ASN A 206 -24.67 -1.02 -6.57
CA ASN A 206 -25.91 -1.19 -7.37
C ASN A 206 -25.78 -1.77 -8.81
N THR A 207 -24.72 -2.50 -9.12
CA THR A 207 -24.49 -3.08 -10.45
C THR A 207 -23.94 -4.48 -10.31
N GLU A 208 -24.85 -5.47 -10.32
CA GLU A 208 -24.52 -6.91 -10.19
C GLU A 208 -23.53 -7.41 -11.26
N GLU A 209 -23.49 -6.77 -12.43
CA GLU A 209 -22.56 -7.13 -13.52
C GLU A 209 -21.18 -6.47 -13.42
N SER A 210 -21.02 -5.38 -12.67
CA SER A 210 -19.75 -4.63 -12.58
C SER A 210 -18.84 -5.09 -11.43
N LEU A 211 -19.40 -5.76 -10.41
CA LEU A 211 -18.70 -6.24 -9.21
C LEU A 211 -18.19 -7.68 -9.32
N ARG A 212 -18.40 -8.32 -10.46
CA ARG A 212 -17.55 -9.43 -10.86
C ARG A 212 -16.17 -8.84 -11.12
N LEU A 213 -15.35 -8.70 -10.07
CA LEU A 213 -13.93 -8.46 -10.26
C LEU A 213 -13.50 -9.41 -11.36
N PRO A 214 -12.83 -8.93 -12.42
CA PRO A 214 -12.44 -9.75 -13.56
C PRO A 214 -11.80 -10.99 -12.96
N GLN A 215 -12.50 -12.13 -13.07
CA GLN A 215 -12.31 -13.30 -12.19
C GLN A 215 -10.82 -13.44 -11.94
N LEU A 216 -10.38 -13.00 -10.76
CA LEU A 216 -8.98 -12.95 -10.42
C LEU A 216 -8.63 -14.39 -10.15
N LEU A 217 -8.40 -15.13 -11.23
CA LEU A 217 -7.90 -16.48 -11.15
C LEU A 217 -6.69 -16.38 -10.21
N PRO A 218 -6.70 -17.14 -9.11
CA PRO A 218 -5.56 -17.15 -8.23
C PRO A 218 -4.33 -17.45 -9.10
N PRO A 219 -3.22 -16.70 -8.96
CA PRO A 219 -1.99 -17.09 -9.59
C PRO A 219 -1.74 -18.54 -9.18
N PRO A 220 -1.38 -19.42 -10.13
CA PRO A 220 -1.13 -20.81 -9.79
C PRO A 220 -0.22 -20.82 -8.58
N SER A 221 -0.66 -21.51 -7.52
CA SER A 221 0.16 -21.71 -6.33
C SER A 221 1.53 -22.15 -6.81
N TYR A 222 2.58 -21.43 -6.41
CA TYR A 222 3.96 -21.78 -6.75
C TYR A 222 4.30 -23.09 -6.02
N GLN A 223 3.76 -24.21 -6.49
CA GLN A 223 4.34 -25.52 -6.29
C GLN A 223 5.48 -25.60 -7.29
N SER A 224 6.69 -25.83 -6.80
CA SER A 224 7.89 -25.95 -7.61
C SER A 224 7.85 -27.22 -8.46
N SER A 225 6.99 -27.27 -9.47
CA SER A 225 7.05 -28.26 -10.54
C SER A 225 6.94 -27.54 -11.89
N GLY A 226 7.94 -27.78 -12.73
CA GLY A 226 8.28 -26.95 -13.88
C GLY A 226 7.31 -26.96 -15.05
N GLY A 227 7.49 -25.96 -15.92
CA GLY A 227 7.37 -26.09 -17.38
C GLY A 227 5.99 -25.90 -18.02
N GLU A 228 4.90 -26.31 -17.38
CA GLU A 228 3.59 -26.37 -18.06
C GLU A 228 2.53 -25.39 -17.51
N ALA A 229 2.48 -25.17 -16.20
CA ALA A 229 1.52 -24.24 -15.59
C ALA A 229 1.71 -22.77 -16.04
N GLN A 230 2.96 -22.34 -16.27
CA GLN A 230 3.29 -21.01 -16.80
C GLN A 230 2.77 -20.79 -18.23
N LYS A 231 2.73 -21.84 -19.06
CA LYS A 231 2.23 -21.76 -20.45
C LYS A 231 0.70 -21.62 -20.48
N ILE A 232 0.01 -22.32 -19.59
CA ILE A 232 -1.46 -22.26 -19.49
C ILE A 232 -1.92 -20.88 -19.00
N GLY A 233 -1.24 -20.29 -18.00
CA GLY A 233 -1.54 -18.95 -17.51
C GLY A 233 -1.44 -17.88 -18.60
N ASN A 234 -0.35 -17.89 -19.38
CA ASN A 234 -0.14 -16.94 -20.49
C ASN A 234 -1.17 -17.13 -21.63
N SER A 235 -1.62 -18.37 -21.88
CA SER A 235 -2.60 -18.68 -22.93
C SER A 235 -3.99 -18.15 -22.60
N LEU A 236 -4.41 -18.22 -21.33
CA LEU A 236 -5.70 -17.70 -20.86
C LEU A 236 -5.72 -16.16 -20.85
N ILE A 237 -4.59 -15.51 -20.56
CA ILE A 237 -4.47 -14.04 -20.54
C ILE A 237 -4.66 -13.43 -21.94
N HIS A 238 -4.15 -14.09 -22.98
CA HIS A 238 -4.32 -13.65 -24.38
C HIS A 238 -5.66 -14.06 -24.99
N GLY A 239 -6.24 -15.21 -24.60
CA GLY A 239 -7.51 -15.69 -25.12
C GLY A 239 -8.71 -14.78 -24.81
N ILE A 240 -8.70 -14.08 -23.67
CA ILE A 240 -9.86 -13.26 -23.24
C ILE A 240 -10.01 -11.96 -24.05
N GLN A 241 -8.96 -11.52 -24.78
CA GLN A 241 -9.06 -10.33 -25.63
C GLN A 241 -9.74 -10.60 -26.98
N ASN A 242 -10.00 -11.86 -27.38
CA ASN A 242 -10.49 -12.22 -28.72
C ASN A 242 -11.48 -13.40 -28.75
N VAL A 243 -12.53 -13.43 -27.92
CA VAL A 243 -13.59 -14.45 -28.10
C VAL A 243 -14.96 -13.83 -28.30
N THR A 244 -15.29 -13.62 -29.57
CA THR A 244 -16.63 -13.89 -30.09
C THR A 244 -16.88 -15.39 -29.99
N ILE A 245 -18.06 -15.73 -29.45
CA ILE A 245 -18.55 -17.08 -29.17
C ILE A 245 -18.38 -18.00 -30.40
N SER A 246 -17.54 -19.03 -30.30
CA SER A 246 -17.69 -20.27 -31.09
C SER A 246 -16.85 -21.42 -30.51
N GLY A 247 -17.55 -22.42 -29.97
CA GLY A 247 -17.17 -23.84 -29.80
C GLY A 247 -15.79 -24.18 -29.23
N LEU A 248 -15.73 -24.53 -27.94
CA LEU A 248 -14.64 -25.37 -27.42
C LEU A 248 -14.80 -26.81 -27.97
N PRO A 249 -13.77 -27.42 -28.58
CA PRO A 249 -13.83 -28.83 -28.93
C PRO A 249 -13.66 -29.69 -27.66
N LYS A 250 -14.50 -30.73 -27.53
CA LYS A 250 -14.36 -31.77 -26.51
C LYS A 250 -13.07 -32.55 -26.74
N ILE A 251 -12.25 -32.67 -25.69
CA ILE A 251 -11.12 -33.61 -25.66
C ILE A 251 -11.72 -35.00 -25.45
N ASN A 252 -11.64 -35.86 -26.47
CA ASN A 252 -11.89 -37.29 -26.31
C ASN A 252 -10.59 -37.96 -25.86
N ALA A 253 -10.67 -38.69 -24.75
CA ALA A 253 -9.66 -39.68 -24.39
C ALA A 253 -9.79 -40.88 -25.33
N SER A 254 -8.71 -41.25 -26.01
CA SER A 254 -8.55 -42.53 -26.69
C SER A 254 -7.08 -42.93 -26.50
N GLU A 255 -6.83 -43.80 -25.53
CA GLU A 255 -6.48 -45.22 -25.75
C GLU A 255 -5.01 -45.40 -26.13
N VAL A 256 -4.23 -45.73 -25.10
CA VAL A 256 -2.89 -46.31 -25.18
C VAL A 256 -3.07 -47.79 -25.52
N TYR A 257 -2.43 -48.24 -26.60
CA TYR A 257 -2.01 -49.62 -26.79
C TYR A 257 -0.49 -49.64 -26.89
#